data_AF-A0A848J4X2-F1
#
_entry.id   AF-A0A848J4X2-F1
#
_cell.length_a   1.000
_cell.length_b   1.000
_cell.length_c   1.000
_cell.angle_alpha   90.00
_cell.angle_beta   90.00
_cell.angle_gamma   90.00
#
_symmetry.space_group_name_H-M   'P 1'
#
loop_
_entity.id
_entity.type
_entity.pdbx_description
1 polymer ?
#
loop_
_entity_poly.entity_id
_entity_poly.type
_entity_poly.pdbx_seq_one_letter_code
_entity_poly.pdbx_strand_id
1 'polypeptide(L)'
;MSELIENIQKAIEYVSYSRHEVPNMILRILKEDKWRIRKPKSGLLETREYNFFPDFIEAPRPWGLQSEWKFINDLCKGYEEVELELAKALTGESGKSHQSMTDHHTSIKKTGKQRQLMRLEKERPDLLHKIEMKELSVNAAIIEAGFVKPRIKATKQPKSVVKMIKTHFQQDEISEIIKLLSELE
;
A
#
# COMPACT_ATOMS: atom_id res chain seq x y z
N MET A 1 8.61 -24.16 -7.44
CA MET A 1 8.30 -23.28 -6.27
C MET A 1 9.51 -22.48 -5.81
N SER A 2 10.67 -23.12 -5.56
CA SER A 2 11.92 -22.44 -5.17
C SER A 2 12.47 -21.44 -6.20
N GLU A 3 12.19 -21.66 -7.48
CA GLU A 3 12.71 -20.86 -8.59
C GLU A 3 12.19 -19.41 -8.62
N LEU A 4 10.95 -19.14 -8.22
CA LEU A 4 10.41 -17.78 -8.21
C LEU A 4 11.13 -16.89 -7.18
N ILE A 5 11.36 -17.41 -5.97
CA ILE A 5 12.10 -16.70 -4.92
C ILE A 5 13.56 -16.49 -5.32
N GLU A 6 14.19 -17.52 -5.90
CA GLU A 6 15.56 -17.42 -6.45
C GLU A 6 15.64 -16.34 -7.56
N ASN A 7 14.63 -16.24 -8.43
CA ASN A 7 14.57 -15.22 -9.46
C ASN A 7 14.42 -13.81 -8.87
N ILE A 8 13.62 -13.63 -7.83
CA ILE A 8 13.52 -12.34 -7.14
C ILE A 8 14.84 -11.99 -6.44
N GLN A 9 15.48 -12.95 -5.76
CA GLN A 9 16.79 -12.75 -5.14
C GLN A 9 17.83 -12.27 -6.16
N LYS A 10 17.90 -12.93 -7.33
CA LYS A 10 18.75 -12.51 -8.45
C LYS A 10 18.36 -11.12 -8.95
N ALA A 11 17.06 -10.84 -9.08
CA ALA A 11 16.58 -9.55 -9.57
C ALA A 11 16.95 -8.38 -8.67
N ILE A 12 16.89 -8.59 -7.36
CA ILE A 12 17.31 -7.59 -6.36
C ILE A 12 18.83 -7.39 -6.38
N GLU A 13 19.61 -8.47 -6.53
CA GLU A 13 21.08 -8.41 -6.49
C GLU A 13 21.70 -7.75 -7.71
N TYR A 14 21.26 -8.14 -8.91
CA TYR A 14 21.92 -7.74 -10.15
C TYR A 14 21.41 -6.42 -10.74
N VAL A 15 20.35 -5.82 -10.17
CA VAL A 15 19.66 -4.63 -10.71
C VAL A 15 19.37 -4.78 -12.22
N SER A 16 19.28 -6.03 -12.70
CA SER A 16 19.29 -6.39 -14.12
C SER A 16 17.90 -6.63 -14.69
N TYR A 17 16.89 -6.59 -13.82
CA TYR A 17 15.48 -6.76 -14.17
C TYR A 17 14.81 -5.41 -14.37
N SER A 18 13.80 -5.38 -15.23
CA SER A 18 13.00 -4.18 -15.45
C SER A 18 12.31 -3.77 -14.15
N ARG A 19 12.11 -2.45 -13.96
CA ARG A 19 11.43 -1.85 -12.79
C ARG A 19 10.03 -2.45 -12.52
N HIS A 20 9.45 -3.15 -13.49
CA HIS A 20 8.12 -3.76 -13.43
C HIS A 20 8.11 -5.24 -13.05
N GLU A 21 9.23 -5.95 -13.18
CA GLU A 21 9.27 -7.40 -12.96
C GLU A 21 9.21 -7.79 -11.49
N VAL A 22 9.97 -7.10 -10.63
CA VAL A 22 10.00 -7.42 -9.19
C VAL A 22 8.62 -7.23 -8.54
N PRO A 23 7.88 -6.12 -8.73
CA PRO A 23 6.53 -5.97 -8.20
C PRO A 23 5.57 -7.10 -8.63
N ASN A 24 5.62 -7.51 -9.89
CA ASN A 24 4.80 -8.62 -10.40
C ASN A 24 5.18 -9.97 -9.78
N MET A 25 6.47 -10.23 -9.58
CA MET A 25 6.92 -11.45 -8.89
C MET A 25 6.52 -11.45 -7.41
N ILE A 26 6.62 -10.30 -6.74
CA ILE A 26 6.17 -10.12 -5.35
C ILE A 26 4.66 -10.37 -5.25
N LEU A 27 3.86 -9.83 -6.17
CA LEU A 27 2.43 -10.08 -6.22
C LEU A 27 2.09 -11.57 -6.28
N ARG A 28 2.78 -12.30 -7.16
CA ARG A 28 2.58 -13.75 -7.30
C ARG A 28 2.91 -14.50 -6.02
N ILE A 29 4.02 -14.14 -5.36
CA ILE A 29 4.39 -14.77 -4.08
C ILE A 29 3.33 -14.49 -3.00
N LEU A 30 2.81 -13.27 -2.94
CA LEU A 30 1.79 -12.88 -1.98
C LEU A 30 0.48 -13.65 -2.22
N LYS A 31 -0.05 -13.63 -3.44
CA LYS A 31 -1.30 -14.31 -3.80
C LYS A 31 -1.24 -15.83 -3.62
N GLU A 32 -0.08 -16.42 -3.84
CA GLU A 32 0.12 -17.87 -3.73
C GLU A 32 0.61 -18.29 -2.33
N ASP A 33 0.72 -17.35 -1.37
CA ASP A 33 1.25 -17.54 -0.01
C ASP A 33 2.59 -18.31 0.06
N LYS A 34 3.37 -18.28 -1.04
CA LYS A 34 4.61 -19.06 -1.19
C LYS A 34 5.74 -18.62 -0.27
N TRP A 35 5.59 -17.45 0.35
CA TRP A 35 6.54 -16.90 1.31
C TRP A 35 6.39 -17.51 2.71
N ARG A 36 5.22 -18.07 3.04
CA ARG A 36 4.92 -18.56 4.40
C ARG A 36 5.70 -19.79 4.79
N ILE A 37 5.95 -20.71 3.86
CA ILE A 37 6.69 -21.95 4.12
C ILE A 37 7.79 -22.10 3.09
N ARG A 38 9.04 -22.02 3.55
CA ARG A 38 10.22 -22.12 2.69
C ARG A 38 10.99 -23.41 2.91
N LYS A 39 11.11 -24.18 1.83
CA LYS A 39 11.99 -25.35 1.71
C LYS A 39 13.06 -25.08 0.65
N PRO A 40 14.31 -24.76 1.05
CA PRO A 40 15.42 -24.62 0.09
C PRO A 40 15.64 -25.91 -0.69
N LYS A 41 16.17 -25.82 -1.93
CA LYS A 41 16.49 -27.00 -2.76
C LYS A 41 17.57 -27.90 -2.15
N SER A 42 18.46 -27.31 -1.35
CA SER A 42 19.45 -28.08 -0.60
C SER A 42 18.71 -28.86 0.48
N GLY A 43 18.54 -30.17 0.29
CA GLY A 43 17.88 -31.07 1.25
C GLY A 43 18.59 -31.18 2.61
N LEU A 44 19.69 -30.45 2.81
CA LEU A 44 20.42 -30.30 4.06
C LEU A 44 19.88 -29.16 4.94
N LEU A 45 19.04 -28.27 4.40
CA LEU A 45 18.53 -27.12 5.13
C LEU A 45 17.11 -27.38 5.63
N GLU A 46 16.88 -27.02 6.89
CA GLU A 46 15.56 -27.12 7.52
C GLU A 46 14.54 -26.20 6.85
N THR A 47 13.28 -26.63 6.93
CA THR A 47 12.14 -25.82 6.51
C THR A 47 11.98 -24.64 7.46
N ARG A 48 11.69 -23.45 6.92
CA ARG A 48 11.39 -22.27 7.73
C ARG A 48 10.01 -21.74 7.43
N GLU A 49 9.30 -21.33 8.48
CA GLU A 49 7.97 -20.75 8.40
C GLU A 49 7.99 -19.26 8.74
N TYR A 50 7.11 -18.49 8.11
CA TYR A 50 6.98 -17.05 8.24
C TYR A 50 5.51 -16.68 8.40
N ASN A 51 5.20 -15.94 9.46
CA ASN A 51 3.86 -15.44 9.75
C ASN A 51 3.69 -13.96 9.40
N PHE A 52 4.79 -13.27 9.14
CA PHE A 52 4.83 -11.87 8.81
C PHE A 52 5.74 -11.65 7.61
N PHE A 53 5.20 -11.05 6.54
CA PHE A 53 5.89 -10.97 5.27
C PHE A 53 7.20 -10.17 5.31
N PRO A 54 7.30 -9.04 6.05
CA PRO A 54 8.58 -8.36 6.23
C PRO A 54 9.70 -9.27 6.76
N ASP A 55 9.41 -10.22 7.65
CA ASP A 55 10.41 -11.15 8.18
C ASP A 55 10.94 -12.08 7.09
N PHE A 56 10.09 -12.48 6.13
CA PHE A 56 10.52 -13.23 4.95
C PHE A 56 11.39 -12.37 4.03
N ILE A 57 11.07 -11.09 3.86
CA ILE A 57 11.85 -10.17 3.02
C ILE A 57 13.27 -10.00 3.60
N GLU A 58 13.36 -9.77 4.90
CA GLU A 58 14.63 -9.47 5.59
C GLU A 58 15.46 -10.72 5.91
N ALA A 59 14.84 -11.91 5.96
CA ALA A 59 15.55 -13.14 6.24
C ALA A 59 16.67 -13.42 5.20
N PRO A 60 17.80 -14.00 5.65
CA PRO A 60 18.94 -14.29 4.77
C PRO A 60 18.59 -15.34 3.73
N ARG A 61 19.37 -15.37 2.65
CA ARG A 61 19.30 -16.44 1.64
C ARG A 61 19.81 -17.75 2.26
N PRO A 62 19.24 -18.92 1.87
CA PRO A 62 18.21 -19.11 0.85
C PRO A 62 16.76 -19.00 1.35
N TRP A 63 16.54 -18.62 2.62
CA TRP A 63 15.22 -18.65 3.24
C TRP A 63 14.35 -17.44 2.87
N GLY A 64 14.93 -16.24 2.86
CA GLY A 64 14.25 -14.98 2.53
C GLY A 64 14.86 -14.25 1.35
N LEU A 65 14.58 -12.96 1.20
CA LEU A 65 15.13 -12.16 0.09
C LEU A 65 16.46 -11.50 0.42
N GLN A 66 16.86 -11.46 1.70
CA GLN A 66 18.02 -10.72 2.20
C GLN A 66 17.98 -9.26 1.70
N SER A 67 16.84 -8.61 1.91
CA SER A 67 16.59 -7.24 1.49
C SER A 67 15.83 -6.48 2.57
N GLU A 68 15.94 -5.15 2.59
CA GLU A 68 15.20 -4.32 3.52
C GLU A 68 13.72 -4.24 3.12
N TRP A 69 12.81 -4.38 4.10
CA TRP A 69 11.37 -4.20 3.85
C TRP A 69 11.06 -2.86 3.16
N LYS A 70 11.70 -1.78 3.62
CA LYS A 70 11.49 -0.44 3.07
C LYS A 70 11.78 -0.37 1.58
N PHE A 71 12.88 -1.00 1.15
CA PHE A 71 13.27 -1.04 -0.26
C PHE A 71 12.20 -1.75 -1.11
N ILE A 72 11.74 -2.93 -0.67
CA ILE A 72 10.71 -3.69 -1.40
C ILE A 72 9.38 -2.94 -1.43
N ASN A 73 8.98 -2.36 -0.30
CA ASN A 73 7.76 -1.57 -0.21
C ASN A 73 7.82 -0.31 -1.11
N ASP A 74 8.98 0.36 -1.19
CA ASP A 74 9.18 1.51 -2.07
C ASP A 74 9.19 1.11 -3.56
N LEU A 75 9.77 -0.06 -3.88
CA LEU A 75 9.79 -0.61 -5.24
C LEU A 75 8.39 -0.95 -5.77
N CYS A 76 7.49 -1.36 -4.87
CA CYS A 76 6.11 -1.72 -5.20
C CYS A 76 5.14 -0.52 -5.23
N LYS A 77 5.60 0.70 -4.96
CA LYS A 77 4.75 1.89 -5.02
C LYS A 77 4.23 2.14 -6.44
N GLY A 78 2.93 2.46 -6.54
CA GLY A 78 2.26 2.72 -7.80
C GLY A 78 1.78 1.47 -8.54
N TYR A 79 1.88 0.30 -7.89
CA TYR A 79 1.21 -0.92 -8.31
C TYR A 79 0.12 -1.23 -7.29
N GLU A 80 -1.08 -0.72 -7.52
CA GLU A 80 -2.17 -0.71 -6.52
C GLU A 80 -2.52 -2.11 -6.02
N GLU A 81 -2.54 -3.08 -6.92
CA GLU A 81 -2.80 -4.49 -6.59
C GLU A 81 -1.71 -5.06 -5.66
N VAL A 82 -0.44 -4.75 -5.94
CA VAL A 82 0.70 -5.17 -5.09
C VAL A 82 0.63 -4.48 -3.74
N GLU A 83 0.34 -3.18 -3.71
CA GLU A 83 0.20 -2.43 -2.47
C GLU A 83 -0.94 -2.97 -1.59
N LEU A 84 -2.06 -3.41 -2.19
CA LEU A 84 -3.16 -4.04 -1.49
C LEU A 84 -2.74 -5.38 -0.87
N GLU A 85 -2.09 -6.26 -1.65
CA GLU A 85 -1.63 -7.56 -1.16
C GLU A 85 -0.54 -7.42 -0.08
N LEU A 86 0.36 -6.44 -0.22
CA LEU A 86 1.32 -6.09 0.83
C LEU A 86 0.59 -5.63 2.09
N ALA A 87 -0.48 -4.84 1.97
CA ALA A 87 -1.27 -4.42 3.12
C ALA A 87 -1.91 -5.62 3.84
N LYS A 88 -2.45 -6.59 3.11
CA LYS A 88 -3.00 -7.82 3.69
C LYS A 88 -1.93 -8.65 4.40
N ALA A 89 -0.75 -8.77 3.80
CA ALA A 89 0.37 -9.51 4.39
C ALA A 89 0.94 -8.83 5.65
N LEU A 90 0.68 -7.52 5.84
CA LEU A 90 0.98 -6.78 7.07
C LEU A 90 -0.07 -6.97 8.17
N THR A 91 -1.25 -7.52 7.88
CA THR A 91 -2.17 -8.04 8.91
C THR A 91 -1.83 -9.51 9.12
N GLY A 92 -0.80 -9.82 9.90
CA GLY A 92 -0.51 -11.20 10.26
C GLY A 92 -1.74 -11.88 10.88
N GLU A 93 -1.92 -13.18 10.63
CA GLU A 93 -2.93 -13.96 11.33
C GLU A 93 -2.61 -13.91 12.82
N SER A 94 -3.46 -13.23 13.59
CA SER A 94 -3.38 -13.20 15.05
C SER A 94 -3.88 -14.55 15.57
N GLY A 95 -3.12 -15.61 15.34
CA GLY A 95 -3.54 -16.97 15.57
C GLY A 95 -2.35 -17.90 15.77
N LYS A 96 -2.07 -18.18 17.04
CA LYS A 96 -1.24 -19.28 17.57
C LYS A 96 0.28 -19.09 17.49
N SER A 97 0.81 -18.58 18.61
CA SER A 97 1.90 -19.19 19.39
C SER A 97 2.99 -19.94 18.61
N HIS A 98 4.15 -19.30 18.46
CA HIS A 98 5.39 -19.86 19.00
C HIS A 98 6.25 -18.72 19.53
N GLN A 99 6.70 -18.86 20.78
CA GLN A 99 7.76 -18.04 21.37
C GLN A 99 8.95 -18.04 20.39
N SER A 100 9.27 -16.89 19.81
CA SER A 100 10.60 -16.65 19.27
C SER A 100 10.95 -15.18 19.38
N MET A 101 12.12 -14.96 19.95
CA MET A 101 12.74 -13.70 20.33
C MET A 101 12.89 -12.75 19.14
N THR A 102 12.18 -11.63 19.18
CA THR A 102 12.68 -10.24 19.03
C THR A 102 11.48 -9.29 18.93
N ASP A 103 11.25 -8.51 19.97
CA ASP A 103 10.18 -7.50 20.11
C ASP A 103 10.36 -6.26 19.18
N HIS A 104 10.87 -6.42 17.95
CA HIS A 104 11.16 -5.31 17.02
C HIS A 104 10.25 -5.26 15.79
N HIS A 105 9.46 -6.30 15.50
CA HIS A 105 8.71 -6.40 14.24
C HIS A 105 7.26 -5.87 14.27
N THR A 106 6.75 -5.42 15.43
CA THR A 106 5.37 -4.93 15.58
C THR A 106 5.14 -3.47 15.12
N SER A 107 6.16 -2.80 14.58
CA SER A 107 6.12 -1.36 14.28
C SER A 107 5.73 -1.00 12.84
N ILE A 108 5.72 -1.95 11.90
CA ILE A 108 5.48 -1.62 10.49
C ILE A 108 4.00 -1.24 10.27
N LYS A 109 3.76 0.07 10.21
CA LYS A 109 2.43 0.65 9.99
C LYS A 109 2.09 0.67 8.50
N LYS A 110 0.88 0.23 8.18
CA LYS A 110 0.27 0.41 6.85
C LYS A 110 0.22 1.89 6.48
N THR A 111 0.58 2.20 5.25
CA THR A 111 0.47 3.56 4.70
C THR A 111 -1.00 4.00 4.62
N GLY A 112 -1.24 5.31 4.48
CA GLY A 112 -2.59 5.81 4.26
C GLY A 112 -3.26 5.21 3.03
N LYS A 113 -2.50 5.08 1.93
CA LYS A 113 -2.98 4.47 0.68
C LYS A 113 -3.32 2.98 0.86
N GLN A 114 -2.48 2.22 1.55
CA GLN A 114 -2.75 0.81 1.85
C GLN A 114 -4.04 0.61 2.67
N ARG A 115 -4.28 1.47 3.67
CA ARG A 115 -5.53 1.43 4.46
C ARG A 115 -6.75 1.78 3.62
N GLN A 116 -6.61 2.74 2.71
CA GLN A 116 -7.65 3.12 1.77
C GLN A 116 -8.00 1.97 0.82
N LEU A 117 -7.00 1.30 0.25
CA LEU A 117 -7.18 0.14 -0.62
C LEU A 117 -7.90 -1.02 0.12
N MET A 118 -7.45 -1.37 1.32
CA MET A 118 -8.12 -2.38 2.14
C MET A 118 -9.58 -2.01 2.46
N ARG A 119 -9.86 -0.74 2.69
CA ARG A 119 -11.22 -0.27 2.94
C ARG A 119 -12.09 -0.37 1.68
N LEU A 120 -11.56 0.01 0.53
CA LEU A 120 -12.26 -0.13 -0.76
C LEU A 120 -12.56 -1.59 -1.08
N GLU A 121 -11.60 -2.49 -0.88
CA GLU A 121 -11.83 -3.92 -1.07
C GLU A 121 -13.03 -4.43 -0.25
N LYS A 122 -13.13 -4.01 1.01
CA LYS A 122 -14.18 -4.45 1.92
C LYS A 122 -15.55 -3.81 1.64
N GLU A 123 -15.58 -2.50 1.41
CA GLU A 123 -16.82 -1.70 1.39
C GLU A 123 -17.29 -1.34 -0.02
N ARG A 124 -16.38 -1.24 -1.01
CA ARG A 124 -16.67 -0.80 -2.39
C ARG A 124 -15.75 -1.52 -3.41
N PRO A 125 -15.87 -2.85 -3.56
CA PRO A 125 -15.01 -3.62 -4.47
C PRO A 125 -15.18 -3.21 -5.94
N ASP A 126 -16.34 -2.65 -6.30
CA ASP A 126 -16.61 -2.07 -7.62
C ASP A 126 -15.63 -0.94 -7.97
N LEU A 127 -15.32 -0.07 -7.00
CA LEU A 127 -14.37 1.03 -7.18
C LEU A 127 -12.92 0.54 -7.16
N LEU A 128 -12.63 -0.54 -6.43
CA LEU A 128 -11.32 -1.17 -6.47
C LEU A 128 -11.02 -1.70 -7.87
N HIS A 129 -11.98 -2.33 -8.53
CA HIS A 129 -11.81 -2.82 -9.89
C HIS A 129 -11.50 -1.70 -10.90
N LYS A 130 -12.16 -0.54 -10.78
CA LYS A 130 -11.84 0.64 -11.60
C LYS A 130 -10.42 1.15 -11.38
N ILE A 131 -9.87 1.00 -10.18
CA ILE A 131 -8.47 1.33 -9.88
C ILE A 131 -7.52 0.35 -10.58
N GLU A 132 -7.81 -0.95 -10.52
CA GLU A 132 -7.01 -1.99 -11.18
C GLU A 132 -6.95 -1.78 -12.71
N MET A 133 -8.07 -1.35 -13.30
CA MET A 133 -8.16 -0.97 -14.72
C MET A 133 -7.55 0.40 -15.04
N LYS A 134 -6.98 1.08 -14.04
CA LYS A 134 -6.39 2.43 -14.14
C LYS A 134 -7.37 3.51 -14.63
N GLU A 135 -8.66 3.28 -14.47
CA GLU A 135 -9.71 4.25 -14.79
C GLU A 135 -9.87 5.30 -13.68
N LEU A 136 -9.59 4.90 -12.43
CA LEU A 136 -9.65 5.78 -11.26
C LEU A 136 -8.37 5.73 -10.44
N SER A 137 -8.00 6.88 -9.87
CA SER A 137 -7.00 6.91 -8.80
C SER A 137 -7.60 6.49 -7.47
N VAL A 138 -6.79 5.96 -6.55
CA VAL A 138 -7.23 5.59 -5.19
C VAL A 138 -7.94 6.76 -4.50
N ASN A 139 -7.41 7.98 -4.58
CA ASN A 139 -8.02 9.13 -3.92
C ASN A 139 -9.38 9.49 -4.55
N ALA A 140 -9.51 9.39 -5.88
CA ALA A 140 -10.78 9.62 -6.56
C ALA A 140 -11.83 8.58 -6.15
N ALA A 141 -11.45 7.30 -6.12
CA ALA A 141 -12.32 6.22 -5.67
C ALA A 141 -12.76 6.38 -4.21
N ILE A 142 -11.87 6.79 -3.30
CA ILE A 142 -12.22 7.04 -1.88
C ILE A 142 -13.21 8.21 -1.73
N ILE A 143 -13.12 9.23 -2.59
CA ILE A 143 -14.08 10.34 -2.65
C ILE A 143 -15.42 9.85 -3.23
N GLU A 144 -15.40 9.09 -4.33
CA GLU A 144 -16.59 8.48 -4.95
C GLU A 144 -17.29 7.48 -4.02
N ALA A 145 -16.52 6.80 -3.17
CA ALA A 145 -17.02 5.93 -2.11
C ALA A 145 -17.67 6.72 -0.94
N GLY A 146 -17.51 8.04 -0.88
CA GLY A 146 -17.99 8.88 0.21
C GLY A 146 -17.19 8.75 1.50
N PHE A 147 -16.05 8.05 1.49
CA PHE A 147 -15.22 7.88 2.69
C PHE A 147 -14.46 9.16 3.07
N VAL A 148 -14.19 10.02 2.09
CA VAL A 148 -13.51 11.30 2.29
C VAL A 148 -14.25 12.38 1.53
N LYS A 149 -14.56 13.49 2.21
CA LYS A 149 -15.12 14.67 1.56
C LYS A 149 -14.06 15.35 0.67
N PRO A 150 -14.42 15.78 -0.56
CA PRO A 150 -13.49 16.51 -1.41
C PRO A 150 -13.04 17.80 -0.70
N ARG A 151 -11.73 18.03 -0.68
CA ARG A 151 -11.16 19.26 -0.12
C ARG A 151 -10.86 20.23 -1.24
N ILE A 152 -11.38 21.44 -1.11
CA ILE A 152 -11.01 22.55 -1.98
C ILE A 152 -9.77 23.22 -1.40
N LYS A 153 -8.74 23.42 -2.22
CA LYS A 153 -7.49 24.10 -1.82
C LYS A 153 -7.41 25.44 -2.55
N ALA A 154 -7.07 26.49 -1.82
CA ALA A 154 -6.71 27.80 -2.35
C ALA A 154 -5.32 28.20 -1.85
N THR A 155 -4.59 29.01 -2.61
CA THR A 155 -3.36 29.60 -2.10
C THR A 155 -3.71 30.70 -1.08
N LYS A 156 -2.80 31.00 -0.15
CA LYS A 156 -2.99 32.04 0.89
C LYS A 156 -2.91 33.46 0.33
N GLN A 157 -3.53 33.70 -0.81
CA GLN A 157 -3.63 35.00 -1.46
C GLN A 157 -5.12 35.34 -1.58
N PRO A 158 -5.55 36.53 -1.12
CA PRO A 158 -6.96 36.90 -1.12
C PRO A 158 -7.64 36.69 -2.48
N LYS A 159 -6.97 37.07 -3.58
CA LYS A 159 -7.48 36.86 -4.94
C LYS A 159 -7.72 35.39 -5.30
N SER A 160 -6.85 34.49 -4.85
CA SER A 160 -7.00 33.05 -5.10
C SER A 160 -8.16 32.47 -4.30
N VAL A 161 -8.31 32.89 -3.04
CA VAL A 161 -9.43 32.49 -2.18
C VAL A 161 -10.77 32.96 -2.77
N VAL A 162 -10.86 34.22 -3.21
CA VAL A 162 -12.07 34.74 -3.86
C VAL A 162 -12.39 33.98 -5.14
N LYS A 163 -11.38 33.69 -5.98
CA LYS A 163 -11.59 32.90 -7.20
C LYS A 163 -12.10 31.49 -6.87
N MET A 164 -11.51 30.86 -5.86
CA MET A 164 -11.93 29.52 -5.40
C MET A 164 -13.38 29.54 -4.92
N ILE A 165 -13.75 30.51 -4.09
CA ILE A 165 -15.12 30.66 -3.58
C ILE A 165 -16.09 30.81 -4.74
N LYS A 166 -15.81 31.69 -5.71
CA LYS A 166 -16.67 31.90 -6.88
C LYS A 166 -16.83 30.66 -7.77
N THR A 167 -15.84 29.76 -7.81
CA THR A 167 -15.90 28.55 -8.64
C THR A 167 -16.73 27.44 -7.99
N HIS A 168 -16.74 27.37 -6.67
CA HIS A 168 -17.25 26.20 -5.95
C HIS A 168 -18.53 26.44 -5.14
N PHE A 169 -18.91 27.69 -4.91
CA PHE A 169 -20.08 28.06 -4.12
C PHE A 169 -21.12 28.75 -4.98
N GLN A 170 -22.40 28.54 -4.65
CA GLN A 170 -23.53 29.19 -5.29
C GLN A 170 -23.72 30.63 -4.79
N GLN A 171 -24.53 31.43 -5.49
CA GLN A 171 -24.68 32.87 -5.23
C GLN A 171 -25.22 33.17 -3.81
N ASP A 172 -26.13 32.34 -3.32
CA ASP A 172 -26.70 32.37 -1.97
C ASP A 172 -25.63 32.04 -0.91
N GLU A 173 -24.86 30.96 -1.11
CA GLU A 173 -23.75 30.57 -0.23
C GLU A 173 -22.66 31.65 -0.18
N ILE A 174 -22.34 32.28 -1.32
CA ILE A 174 -21.37 33.38 -1.38
C ILE A 174 -21.86 34.58 -0.53
N SER A 175 -23.16 34.86 -0.57
CA SER A 175 -23.76 35.95 0.19
C SER A 175 -23.68 35.68 1.70
N GLU A 176 -23.87 34.42 2.11
CA GLU A 176 -23.67 33.98 3.50
C GLU A 176 -22.19 34.11 3.92
N ILE A 177 -21.26 33.66 3.08
CA ILE A 177 -19.81 33.81 3.33
C ILE A 177 -19.42 35.28 3.52
N ILE A 178 -19.96 36.20 2.70
CA ILE A 178 -19.70 37.63 2.83
C ILE A 178 -20.21 38.15 4.19
N LYS A 179 -21.42 37.77 4.62
CA LYS A 179 -21.95 38.15 5.93
C LYS A 179 -21.04 37.67 7.07
N LEU A 180 -20.65 36.40 7.06
CA LEU A 180 -19.76 35.82 8.07
C LEU A 180 -18.39 36.50 8.12
N LEU A 181 -17.87 36.97 6.97
CA LEU A 181 -16.61 37.71 6.91
C LEU A 181 -16.75 39.16 7.40
N SER A 182 -17.93 39.77 7.24
CA SER A 182 -18.22 41.14 7.70
C SER A 182 -18.58 41.23 9.18
N GLU A 183 -19.04 40.14 9.79
CA GLU A 183 -19.34 40.04 11.24
C GLU A 183 -18.09 39.83 12.11
N LEU A 184 -16.88 39.80 11.52
CA LEU A 184 -15.60 39.62 12.21
C LEU A 184 -15.01 40.91 12.82
N GLU A 185 -15.80 41.98 12.97
CA GLU A 185 -15.46 43.19 13.73
C GLU A 185 -15.68 43.01 15.24
#